data_AF-A0A2N6D4I6-F1
#
_entry.id   AF-A0A2N6D4I6-F1
#
_cell.length_a   1.000
_cell.length_b   1.000
_cell.length_c   1.000
_cell.angle_alpha   90.00
_cell.angle_beta   90.00
_cell.angle_gamma   90.00
#
_symmetry.space_group_name_H-M   'P 1'
#
loop_
_entity.id
_entity.type
_entity.pdbx_description
1 polymer ?
#
loop_
_entity_poly.entity_id
_entity_poly.type
_entity_poly.pdbx_seq_one_letter_code
_entity_poly.pdbx_strand_id
1 'polypeptide(L)'
;MTNYQSFKNGIVMGFPLALGVATYGVVYGILTQNVLTTPETILSCLMVYAGVSQVLALDLWNHPLPIFMLILSTFIINLRHMIMSASVYPYAINENRWFVYFSTFFMIDEGWALSMSEFAKGRQRIGFLLGTGVINYFLWVSSAMLGRSMGALVPSPESIGIDFALTALFLTIAVGSYRGRKDIPIVLAAVIVSVITYKIVD
;
A
#
# COMPACT_ATOMS: atom_id res chain seq x y z
N MET A 1 -1.14 19.64 19.81
CA MET A 1 -1.72 19.67 18.45
C MET A 1 -3.00 18.84 18.43
N THR A 2 -4.04 19.24 17.71
CA THR A 2 -5.31 18.49 17.65
C THR A 2 -5.28 17.39 16.56
N ASN A 3 -6.22 16.43 16.59
CA ASN A 3 -6.37 15.45 15.51
C ASN A 3 -6.68 16.12 14.17
N TYR A 4 -7.45 17.20 14.17
CA TYR A 4 -7.77 17.96 12.97
C TYR A 4 -6.53 18.63 12.36
N GLN A 5 -5.66 19.22 13.18
CA GLN A 5 -4.39 19.77 12.73
C GLN A 5 -3.47 18.66 12.20
N SER A 6 -3.42 17.53 12.91
CA SER A 6 -2.63 16.36 12.48
C SER A 6 -3.13 15.79 11.15
N PHE A 7 -4.44 15.74 10.94
CA PHE A 7 -5.07 15.31 9.69
C PHE A 7 -4.70 16.21 8.51
N LYS A 8 -4.79 17.53 8.68
CA LYS A 8 -4.35 18.48 7.64
C LYS A 8 -2.87 18.30 7.30
N ASN A 9 -2.03 18.16 8.31
CA ASN A 9 -0.61 17.91 8.11
C ASN A 9 -0.37 16.58 7.38
N GLY A 10 -1.15 15.54 7.72
CA GLY A 10 -1.10 14.23 7.06
C GLY A 10 -1.46 14.31 5.58
N ILE A 11 -2.47 15.10 5.20
CA ILE A 11 -2.79 15.34 3.79
C ILE A 11 -1.60 16.00 3.08
N VAL A 12 -1.07 17.08 3.63
CA VAL A 12 0.00 17.86 3.00
C VAL A 12 1.29 17.05 2.86
N MET A 13 1.70 16.36 3.92
CA MET A 13 2.93 15.55 3.91
C MET A 13 2.77 14.22 3.17
N GLY A 14 1.56 13.66 3.16
CA GLY A 14 1.23 12.43 2.44
C GLY A 14 1.04 12.64 0.94
N PHE A 15 0.78 13.86 0.48
CA PHE A 15 0.50 14.12 -0.94
C PHE A 15 1.62 13.68 -1.90
N PRO A 16 2.91 14.01 -1.69
CA PRO A 16 3.99 13.55 -2.57
C PRO A 16 4.10 12.02 -2.60
N LEU A 17 3.88 11.38 -1.46
CA LEU A 17 3.87 9.93 -1.34
C LEU A 17 2.71 9.32 -2.13
N ALA A 18 1.52 9.92 -2.01
CA ALA A 18 0.31 9.51 -2.71
C ALA A 18 0.41 9.69 -4.24
N LEU A 19 1.23 10.63 -4.74
CA LEU A 19 1.55 10.71 -6.17
C LEU A 19 2.38 9.50 -6.63
N GLY A 20 3.35 9.07 -5.81
CA GLY A 20 4.07 7.81 -6.05
C GLY A 20 3.11 6.63 -6.08
N VAL A 21 2.17 6.59 -5.13
CA VAL A 21 1.13 5.55 -5.09
C VAL A 21 0.21 5.59 -6.32
N ALA A 22 -0.16 6.78 -6.79
CA ALA A 22 -0.97 6.94 -7.98
C ALA A 22 -0.32 6.31 -9.23
N THR A 23 1.02 6.29 -9.32
CA THR A 23 1.70 5.64 -10.47
C THR A 23 1.42 4.14 -10.53
N TYR A 24 1.47 3.43 -9.40
CA TYR A 24 1.11 2.01 -9.37
C TYR A 24 -0.41 1.79 -9.35
N GLY A 25 -1.21 2.80 -8.98
CA GLY A 25 -2.66 2.79 -9.19
C GLY A 25 -3.04 2.76 -10.67
N VAL A 26 -2.36 3.54 -11.51
CA VAL A 26 -2.52 3.45 -12.98
C VAL A 26 -2.21 2.04 -13.46
N VAL A 27 -1.10 1.45 -13.00
CA VAL A 27 -0.72 0.07 -13.31
C VAL A 27 -1.84 -0.91 -12.96
N TYR A 28 -2.32 -0.87 -11.72
CA TYR A 28 -3.39 -1.75 -11.26
C TYR A 28 -4.64 -1.60 -12.13
N GLY A 29 -5.01 -0.36 -12.47
CA GLY A 29 -6.12 -0.07 -13.38
C GLY A 29 -5.97 -0.71 -14.76
N ILE A 30 -4.78 -0.65 -15.35
CA ILE A 30 -4.47 -1.30 -16.64
C ILE A 30 -4.65 -2.82 -16.51
N LEU A 31 -4.11 -3.42 -15.45
CA LEU A 31 -4.20 -4.88 -15.22
C LEU A 31 -5.64 -5.37 -15.04
N THR A 32 -6.56 -4.53 -14.56
CA THR A 32 -7.95 -4.96 -14.37
C THR A 32 -8.75 -5.06 -15.66
N GLN A 33 -8.28 -4.49 -16.78
CA GLN A 33 -9.09 -4.29 -17.98
C GLN A 33 -9.68 -5.59 -18.55
N ASN A 34 -8.89 -6.67 -18.56
CA ASN A 34 -9.28 -7.96 -19.12
C ASN A 34 -9.73 -8.99 -18.04
N VAL A 35 -9.70 -8.59 -16.77
CA VAL A 35 -9.91 -9.49 -15.63
C VAL A 35 -11.19 -9.15 -14.87
N LEU A 36 -11.42 -7.86 -14.65
CA LEU A 36 -12.56 -7.34 -13.89
C LEU A 36 -13.39 -6.40 -14.75
N THR A 37 -14.67 -6.28 -14.44
CA THR A 37 -15.53 -5.20 -14.92
C THR A 37 -15.18 -3.86 -14.25
N THR A 38 -15.70 -2.76 -14.81
CA THR A 38 -15.47 -1.42 -14.24
C THR A 38 -16.03 -1.28 -12.82
N PRO A 39 -17.27 -1.74 -12.51
CA PRO A 39 -17.77 -1.73 -11.14
C PRO A 39 -16.93 -2.58 -10.19
N GLU A 40 -16.48 -3.76 -10.60
CA GLU A 40 -15.63 -4.63 -9.78
C GLU A 40 -14.27 -4.00 -9.50
N THR A 41 -13.69 -3.29 -10.48
CA THR A 41 -12.44 -2.53 -10.27
C THR A 41 -12.63 -1.46 -9.21
N ILE A 42 -13.71 -0.66 -9.30
CA ILE A 42 -14.00 0.40 -8.33
C ILE A 42 -14.24 -0.21 -6.95
N LEU A 43 -15.07 -1.25 -6.85
CA LEU A 43 -15.33 -1.95 -5.58
C LEU A 43 -14.05 -2.52 -4.96
N SER A 44 -13.19 -3.12 -5.77
CA SER A 44 -11.88 -3.61 -5.32
C SER A 44 -11.03 -2.48 -4.75
N CYS A 45 -10.92 -1.34 -5.44
CA CYS A 45 -10.20 -0.17 -4.91
C CYS A 45 -10.79 0.36 -3.61
N LEU A 46 -12.13 0.39 -3.49
CA LEU A 46 -12.80 0.97 -2.35
C LEU A 46 -12.80 0.07 -1.10
N MET A 47 -12.95 -1.24 -1.29
CA MET A 47 -13.13 -2.20 -0.19
C MET A 47 -11.82 -2.87 0.22
N VAL A 48 -11.02 -3.32 -0.74
CA VAL A 48 -9.80 -4.09 -0.45
C VAL A 48 -8.68 -3.15 -0.03
N TYR A 49 -8.50 -2.06 -0.77
CA TYR A 49 -7.53 -1.00 -0.49
C TYR A 49 -6.15 -1.53 -0.03
N ALA A 50 -5.64 -2.53 -0.76
CA ALA A 50 -4.41 -3.23 -0.42
C ALA A 50 -3.65 -3.60 -1.71
N GLY A 51 -3.02 -2.59 -2.32
CA GLY A 51 -2.51 -2.63 -3.69
C GLY A 51 -1.68 -3.86 -4.05
N VAL A 52 -0.71 -4.24 -3.20
CA VAL A 52 0.14 -5.43 -3.44
C VAL A 52 -0.69 -6.71 -3.56
N SER A 53 -1.64 -6.91 -2.64
CA SER A 53 -2.50 -8.10 -2.66
C SER A 53 -3.48 -8.08 -3.83
N GLN A 54 -3.91 -6.90 -4.28
CA GLN A 54 -4.79 -6.74 -5.42
C GLN A 54 -4.09 -7.06 -6.74
N VAL A 55 -2.84 -6.61 -6.92
CA VAL A 55 -2.02 -6.97 -8.09
C VAL A 55 -1.75 -8.48 -8.12
N LEU A 56 -1.36 -9.07 -6.99
CA LEU A 56 -1.18 -10.53 -6.91
C LEU A 56 -2.48 -11.30 -7.21
N ALA A 57 -3.62 -10.81 -6.71
CA ALA A 57 -4.89 -11.45 -6.98
C ALA A 57 -5.20 -11.49 -8.48
N LEU A 58 -4.92 -10.41 -9.21
CA LEU A 58 -5.07 -10.36 -10.67
C LEU A 58 -4.13 -11.33 -11.39
N ASP A 59 -2.89 -11.46 -10.93
CA ASP A 59 -1.90 -12.41 -11.48
C ASP A 59 -2.35 -13.87 -11.32
N LEU A 60 -2.97 -14.20 -10.18
CA LEU A 60 -3.56 -15.51 -9.91
C LEU A 60 -4.93 -15.72 -10.56
N TRP A 61 -5.48 -14.73 -11.27
CA TRP A 61 -6.86 -14.73 -11.78
C TRP A 61 -7.03 -15.54 -13.07
N ASN A 62 -6.59 -16.79 -13.03
CA ASN A 62 -6.65 -17.74 -14.16
C ASN A 62 -7.87 -18.64 -14.07
N HIS A 63 -8.33 -19.20 -15.19
CA HIS A 63 -9.45 -20.15 -15.22
C HIS A 63 -8.96 -21.60 -15.31
N PRO A 64 -9.45 -22.51 -14.43
CA PRO A 64 -10.40 -22.29 -13.33
C PRO A 64 -9.80 -21.47 -12.17
N LEU A 65 -10.62 -20.64 -11.52
CA LEU A 65 -10.17 -19.70 -10.49
C LEU A 65 -9.61 -20.46 -9.26
N PRO A 66 -8.33 -20.27 -8.88
CA PRO A 66 -7.74 -20.96 -7.75
C PRO A 66 -8.12 -20.27 -6.42
N ILE A 67 -9.40 -20.38 -6.03
CA ILE A 67 -10.00 -19.66 -4.88
C ILE A 67 -9.18 -19.83 -3.60
N PHE A 68 -8.74 -21.04 -3.28
CA PHE A 68 -7.95 -21.30 -2.07
C PHE A 68 -6.62 -20.56 -2.08
N MET A 69 -5.90 -20.57 -3.22
CA MET A 69 -4.62 -19.89 -3.36
C MET A 69 -4.77 -18.38 -3.32
N LEU A 70 -5.84 -17.83 -3.92
CA LEU A 70 -6.18 -16.41 -3.85
C LEU A 70 -6.42 -15.97 -2.40
N ILE A 71 -7.28 -16.68 -1.66
CA ILE A 71 -7.56 -16.37 -0.25
C ILE A 71 -6.29 -16.47 0.58
N LEU A 72 -5.54 -17.57 0.45
CA LEU A 72 -4.36 -17.81 1.26
C LEU A 72 -3.27 -16.77 0.98
N SER A 73 -2.98 -16.47 -0.28
CA SER A 73 -1.91 -15.54 -0.66
C SER A 73 -2.24 -14.11 -0.26
N THR A 74 -3.48 -13.66 -0.51
CA THR A 74 -3.93 -12.32 -0.10
C THR A 74 -4.00 -12.20 1.42
N PHE A 75 -4.43 -13.24 2.13
CA PHE A 75 -4.42 -13.26 3.60
C PHE A 75 -3.00 -13.14 4.15
N ILE A 76 -2.07 -13.99 3.69
CA ILE A 76 -0.67 -14.01 4.15
C ILE A 76 -0.01 -12.65 3.93
N ILE A 77 -0.15 -12.06 2.74
CA ILE A 77 0.43 -10.74 2.45
C ILE A 77 -0.17 -9.68 3.37
N ASN A 78 -1.48 -9.73 3.60
CA ASN A 78 -2.16 -8.72 4.42
C ASN A 78 -1.96 -8.89 5.93
N LEU A 79 -1.38 -9.99 6.42
CA LEU A 79 -0.98 -10.12 7.83
C LEU A 79 -0.08 -8.97 8.31
N ARG A 80 0.65 -8.31 7.38
CA ARG A 80 1.40 -7.09 7.67
C ARG A 80 0.54 -5.97 8.27
N HIS A 81 -0.73 -5.83 7.85
CA HIS A 81 -1.63 -4.82 8.41
C HIS A 81 -1.95 -5.09 9.89
N MET A 82 -1.94 -6.35 10.33
CA MET A 82 -2.11 -6.70 11.75
C MET A 82 -0.91 -6.22 12.57
N ILE A 83 0.31 -6.48 12.09
CA ILE A 83 1.55 -6.06 12.75
C ILE A 83 1.68 -4.53 12.76
N MET A 84 1.38 -3.87 11.64
CA MET A 84 1.36 -2.41 11.52
C MET A 84 0.33 -1.78 12.46
N SER A 85 -0.87 -2.37 12.57
CA SER A 85 -1.91 -1.87 13.47
C SER A 85 -1.47 -1.98 14.94
N ALA A 86 -0.79 -3.07 15.31
CA ALA A 86 -0.23 -3.25 16.64
C ALA A 86 0.85 -2.20 16.96
N SER A 87 1.67 -1.80 15.98
CA SER A 87 2.68 -0.75 16.19
C SER A 87 2.08 0.65 16.31
N VAL A 88 0.90 0.88 15.73
CA VAL A 88 0.15 2.16 15.83
C VAL A 88 -0.55 2.28 17.19
N TYR A 89 -0.91 1.17 17.82
CA TYR A 89 -1.68 1.12 19.07
C TYR A 89 -1.19 2.09 20.18
N PRO A 90 0.12 2.19 20.50
CA PRO A 90 0.60 3.11 21.55
C PRO A 90 0.26 4.58 21.29
N TYR A 91 0.11 4.99 20.03
CA TYR A 91 -0.22 6.35 19.62
C TYR A 91 -1.73 6.59 19.54
N ALA A 92 -2.53 5.53 19.59
CA ALA A 92 -3.98 5.53 19.45
C ALA A 92 -4.73 5.22 20.76
N ILE A 93 -4.03 4.76 21.80
CA ILE A 93 -4.64 4.23 23.04
C ILE A 93 -5.58 5.21 23.76
N ASN A 94 -5.29 6.51 23.68
CA ASN A 94 -6.06 7.57 24.34
C ASN A 94 -7.10 8.22 23.42
N GLU A 95 -7.29 7.70 22.21
CA GLU A 95 -8.19 8.26 21.20
C GLU A 95 -9.52 7.49 21.16
N ASN A 96 -10.56 8.10 20.59
CA ASN A 96 -11.85 7.44 20.43
C ASN A 96 -11.72 6.18 19.56
N ARG A 97 -12.22 5.03 20.02
CA ARG A 97 -12.08 3.74 19.33
C ARG A 97 -12.61 3.74 17.90
N TRP A 98 -13.74 4.40 17.64
CA TRP A 98 -14.29 4.50 16.28
C TRP A 98 -13.42 5.36 15.38
N PHE A 99 -12.84 6.44 15.92
CA PHE A 99 -11.89 7.26 15.18
C PHE A 99 -10.60 6.49 14.86
N VAL A 100 -10.13 5.65 15.78
CA VAL A 100 -8.99 4.75 15.55
C VAL A 100 -9.31 3.74 14.47
N TYR A 101 -10.43 3.01 14.56
CA TYR A 101 -10.81 2.03 13.54
C TYR A 101 -10.96 2.65 12.15
N PHE A 102 -11.58 3.83 12.07
CA PHE A 102 -11.69 4.58 10.83
C PHE A 102 -10.31 5.00 10.30
N SER A 103 -9.42 5.49 11.16
CA SER A 103 -8.05 5.86 10.77
C SER A 103 -7.24 4.67 10.26
N THR A 104 -7.37 3.51 10.91
CA THR A 104 -6.65 2.29 10.53
C THR A 104 -7.20 1.63 9.27
N PHE A 105 -8.47 1.86 8.90
CA PHE A 105 -9.00 1.42 7.60
C PHE A 105 -8.22 2.04 6.43
N PHE A 106 -7.85 3.33 6.55
CA PHE A 106 -7.07 4.03 5.53
C PHE A 106 -5.55 3.78 5.63
N MET A 107 -5.11 2.81 6.46
CA MET A 107 -3.70 2.53 6.64
C MET A 107 -3.15 1.62 5.54
N ILE A 108 -2.12 2.12 4.88
CA ILE A 108 -1.28 1.41 3.90
C ILE A 108 0.19 1.54 4.32
N ASP A 109 1.10 0.78 3.70
CA ASP A 109 2.50 0.68 4.10
C ASP A 109 3.19 2.06 4.14
N GLU A 110 2.96 2.85 3.10
CA GLU A 110 3.54 4.16 2.86
C GLU A 110 3.06 5.17 3.91
N GLY A 111 1.74 5.24 4.10
CA GLY A 111 1.10 6.10 5.11
C GLY A 111 1.48 5.70 6.53
N TRP A 112 1.62 4.39 6.79
CA TRP A 112 2.10 3.86 8.06
C TRP A 112 3.54 4.26 8.33
N ALA A 113 4.46 4.05 7.38
CA ALA A 113 5.88 4.37 7.53
C ALA A 113 6.09 5.86 7.82
N LEU A 114 5.41 6.73 7.05
CA LEU A 114 5.44 8.17 7.27
C LEU A 114 4.85 8.55 8.64
N SER A 115 3.71 7.96 9.02
CA SER A 115 3.06 8.22 10.31
C SER A 115 3.94 7.82 11.48
N MET A 116 4.56 6.64 11.44
CA MET A 116 5.44 6.17 12.51
C MET A 116 6.68 7.07 12.67
N SER A 117 7.23 7.59 11.57
CA SER A 117 8.34 8.57 11.61
C SER A 117 7.92 9.88 12.29
N GLU A 118 6.72 10.38 11.99
CA GLU A 118 6.22 11.62 12.59
C GLU A 118 5.72 11.44 14.04
N PHE A 119 5.17 10.27 14.37
CA PHE A 119 4.81 9.89 15.73
C PHE A 119 6.04 9.79 16.64
N ALA A 120 7.15 9.22 16.14
CA ALA A 120 8.41 9.14 16.88
C ALA A 120 9.00 10.51 17.21
N LYS A 121 8.70 11.54 16.41
CA LYS A 121 9.10 12.94 16.68
C LYS A 121 8.20 13.62 17.73
N GLY A 122 7.13 12.97 18.19
CA GLY A 122 6.16 13.52 19.13
C GLY A 122 5.29 14.65 18.56
N ARG A 123 5.25 14.81 17.24
CA ARG A 123 4.65 15.98 16.58
C ARG A 123 3.20 15.79 16.19
N GLN A 124 2.75 14.55 15.99
CA GLN A 124 1.47 14.22 15.37
C GLN A 124 0.63 13.27 16.23
N ARG A 125 -0.69 13.30 16.04
CA ARG A 125 -1.66 12.34 16.61
C ARG A 125 -2.20 11.41 15.53
N ILE A 126 -3.03 10.44 15.90
CA ILE A 126 -3.62 9.44 14.97
C ILE A 126 -4.34 10.07 13.78
N GLY A 127 -4.87 11.30 13.91
CA GLY A 127 -5.43 12.05 12.78
C GLY A 127 -4.47 12.22 11.59
N PHE A 128 -3.15 12.25 11.82
CA PHE A 128 -2.16 12.28 10.74
C PHE A 128 -2.21 11.05 9.86
N LEU A 129 -2.33 9.85 10.45
CA LEU A 129 -2.46 8.60 9.72
C LEU A 129 -3.71 8.62 8.82
N LEU A 130 -4.83 9.10 9.37
CA LEU A 130 -6.06 9.29 8.59
C LEU A 130 -5.85 10.28 7.44
N GLY A 131 -5.15 11.39 7.68
CA GLY A 131 -4.85 12.39 6.66
C GLY A 131 -4.04 11.83 5.50
N THR A 132 -2.96 11.11 5.81
CA THR A 132 -2.12 10.42 4.80
C THR A 132 -2.92 9.36 4.04
N GLY A 133 -3.77 8.62 4.75
CA GLY A 133 -4.55 7.54 4.16
C GLY A 133 -5.66 8.03 3.25
N VAL A 134 -6.36 9.11 3.62
CA VAL A 134 -7.46 9.68 2.81
C VAL A 134 -6.94 10.26 1.50
N ILE A 135 -5.87 11.07 1.52
CA ILE A 135 -5.31 11.62 0.27
C ILE A 135 -4.84 10.51 -0.67
N ASN A 136 -4.25 9.45 -0.09
CA ASN A 136 -3.83 8.30 -0.85
C ASN A 136 -5.01 7.53 -1.44
N TYR A 137 -6.06 7.31 -0.66
CA TYR A 137 -7.26 6.60 -1.10
C TYR A 137 -7.92 7.27 -2.30
N PHE A 138 -8.04 8.61 -2.29
CA PHE A 138 -8.58 9.35 -3.42
C PHE A 138 -7.71 9.22 -4.67
N LEU A 139 -6.39 9.36 -4.52
CA LEU A 139 -5.46 9.23 -5.64
C LEU A 139 -5.38 7.80 -6.17
N TRP A 140 -5.47 6.80 -5.30
CA TRP A 140 -5.53 5.37 -5.64
C TRP A 140 -6.74 5.06 -6.54
N VAL A 141 -7.95 5.43 -6.11
CA VAL A 141 -9.17 5.19 -6.89
C VAL A 141 -9.11 5.94 -8.23
N SER A 142 -8.73 7.23 -8.20
CA SER A 142 -8.70 8.07 -9.40
C SER A 142 -7.68 7.57 -10.43
N SER A 143 -6.48 7.19 -9.96
CA SER A 143 -5.43 6.66 -10.83
C SER A 143 -5.75 5.27 -11.37
N ALA A 144 -6.39 4.40 -10.58
CA ALA A 144 -6.88 3.11 -11.06
C ALA A 144 -7.95 3.27 -12.15
N MET A 145 -8.86 4.23 -12.00
CA MET A 145 -9.84 4.53 -13.05
C MET A 145 -9.17 5.10 -14.30
N LEU A 146 -8.19 6.00 -14.14
CA LEU A 146 -7.38 6.53 -15.23
C LEU A 146 -6.68 5.39 -15.97
N GLY A 147 -5.95 4.54 -15.26
CA GLY A 147 -5.23 3.41 -15.82
C GLY A 147 -6.14 2.44 -16.57
N ARG A 148 -7.29 2.09 -15.98
CA ARG A 148 -8.27 1.23 -16.66
C ARG A 148 -8.78 1.84 -17.97
N SER A 149 -9.03 3.16 -17.99
CA SER A 149 -9.48 3.86 -19.20
C SER A 149 -8.40 3.94 -20.29
N MET A 150 -7.13 3.96 -19.88
CA MET A 150 -5.97 4.04 -20.76
C MET A 150 -5.43 2.68 -21.20
N GLY A 151 -5.82 1.57 -20.58
CA GLY A 151 -5.24 0.26 -20.87
C GLY A 151 -5.40 -0.17 -22.33
N ALA A 152 -6.48 0.25 -23.01
CA ALA A 152 -6.65 0.03 -24.46
C ALA A 152 -5.60 0.74 -25.33
N LEU A 153 -4.91 1.75 -24.79
CA LEU A 153 -3.84 2.51 -25.44
C LEU A 153 -2.44 1.97 -25.11
N VAL A 154 -2.33 0.96 -24.24
CA VAL A 154 -1.06 0.37 -23.79
C VAL A 154 -0.95 -1.06 -24.34
N PRO A 155 -0.26 -1.27 -25.48
CA PRO A 155 -0.24 -2.58 -26.16
C PRO A 155 0.47 -3.69 -25.36
N SER A 156 1.40 -3.33 -24.46
CA SER A 156 2.09 -4.27 -23.58
C SER A 156 2.49 -3.57 -22.27
N PRO A 157 1.74 -3.76 -21.17
CA PRO A 157 2.04 -3.16 -19.86
C PRO A 157 3.46 -3.53 -19.36
N GLU A 158 3.87 -4.78 -19.59
CA GLU A 158 5.21 -5.32 -19.28
C GLU A 158 6.34 -4.50 -19.93
N SER A 159 6.11 -3.91 -21.11
CA SER A 159 7.14 -3.14 -21.84
C SER A 159 7.47 -1.78 -21.24
N ILE A 160 6.63 -1.27 -20.33
CA ILE A 160 6.76 0.09 -19.77
C ILE A 160 7.51 0.07 -18.41
N GLY A 161 8.05 -1.08 -17.99
CA GLY A 161 8.76 -1.20 -16.70
C GLY A 161 7.81 -1.14 -15.50
N ILE A 162 6.53 -1.42 -15.74
CA ILE A 162 5.45 -1.47 -14.76
C ILE A 162 5.78 -2.46 -13.62
N ASP A 163 6.41 -3.58 -13.97
CA ASP A 163 6.79 -4.65 -13.03
C ASP A 163 7.82 -4.16 -11.99
N PHE A 164 8.58 -3.12 -12.31
CA PHE A 164 9.55 -2.51 -11.40
C PHE A 164 8.94 -1.44 -10.48
N ALA A 165 7.74 -0.93 -10.78
CA ALA A 165 7.16 0.20 -10.03
C ALA A 165 6.94 -0.14 -8.54
N LEU A 166 6.37 -1.31 -8.24
CA LEU A 166 6.20 -1.79 -6.86
C LEU A 166 7.55 -2.00 -6.17
N THR A 167 8.50 -2.61 -6.88
CA THR A 167 9.86 -2.84 -6.35
C THR A 167 10.56 -1.52 -6.01
N ALA A 168 10.49 -0.53 -6.89
CA ALA A 168 11.08 0.80 -6.69
C ALA A 168 10.45 1.53 -5.50
N LEU A 169 9.13 1.41 -5.32
CA LEU A 169 8.40 2.01 -4.21
C LEU A 169 8.88 1.43 -2.87
N PHE A 170 8.88 0.10 -2.73
CA PHE A 170 9.35 -0.55 -1.51
C PHE A 170 10.84 -0.30 -1.25
N LEU A 171 11.66 -0.28 -2.28
CA LEU A 171 13.08 0.05 -2.14
C LEU A 171 13.27 1.48 -1.63
N THR A 172 12.50 2.44 -2.16
CA THR A 172 12.55 3.84 -1.72
C THR A 172 12.15 3.98 -0.24
N ILE A 173 11.10 3.27 0.18
CA ILE A 173 10.67 3.25 1.60
C ILE A 173 11.72 2.60 2.49
N ALA A 174 12.31 1.49 2.05
CA ALA A 174 13.33 0.76 2.80
C ALA A 174 14.57 1.63 3.01
N VAL A 175 15.06 2.28 1.95
CA VAL A 175 16.20 3.21 2.00
C VAL A 175 15.86 4.41 2.91
N GLY A 176 14.67 5.00 2.77
CA GLY A 176 14.23 6.11 3.61
C GLY A 176 14.03 5.75 5.08
N SER A 177 13.78 4.47 5.38
CA SER A 177 13.57 3.96 6.73
C SER A 177 14.86 3.52 7.44
N TYR A 178 15.99 3.50 6.73
CA TYR A 178 17.28 3.06 7.27
C TYR A 178 17.81 4.02 8.35
N ARG A 179 18.02 3.50 9.57
CA ARG A 179 18.47 4.25 10.75
C ARG A 179 19.93 4.03 11.10
N GLY A 180 20.70 3.38 10.21
CA GLY A 180 22.13 3.11 10.41
C GLY A 180 22.44 1.66 10.78
N ARG A 181 23.57 1.45 11.46
CA ARG A 181 24.17 0.10 11.67
C ARG A 181 23.25 -0.92 12.35
N LYS A 182 22.29 -0.47 13.17
CA LYS A 182 21.35 -1.35 13.87
C LYS A 182 20.37 -2.06 12.92
N ASP A 183 20.15 -1.51 11.73
CA ASP A 183 19.24 -2.09 10.75
C ASP A 183 19.96 -3.06 9.79
N ILE A 184 21.30 -3.12 9.82
CA ILE A 184 22.09 -4.01 8.95
C ILE A 184 21.66 -5.48 9.07
N PRO A 185 21.46 -6.06 10.27
CA PRO A 185 21.00 -7.44 10.37
C PRO A 185 19.61 -7.66 9.74
N ILE A 186 18.72 -6.67 9.84
CA ILE A 186 17.37 -6.72 9.27
C ILE A 186 17.45 -6.67 7.74
N VAL A 187 18.25 -5.75 7.20
CA VAL A 187 18.48 -5.64 5.74
C VAL A 187 19.11 -6.91 5.19
N LEU A 188 20.13 -7.46 5.86
CA LEU A 188 20.77 -8.71 5.46
C LEU A 188 19.78 -9.88 5.48
N ALA A 189 18.97 -10.01 6.53
CA ALA A 189 17.94 -11.04 6.60
C ALA A 189 16.93 -10.91 5.45
N ALA A 190 16.46 -9.69 5.16
CA ALA A 190 15.54 -9.42 4.06
C ALA A 190 16.15 -9.80 2.69
N VAL A 191 17.41 -9.42 2.44
CA VAL A 191 18.13 -9.77 1.21
C VAL A 191 18.32 -11.28 1.09
N ILE A 192 18.76 -11.94 2.16
CA ILE A 192 18.96 -13.40 2.16
C ILE A 192 17.66 -14.13 1.85
N VAL A 193 16.57 -13.77 2.53
CA VAL A 193 15.25 -14.38 2.30
C VAL A 193 14.78 -14.12 0.87
N SER A 194 14.93 -12.90 0.36
CA SER A 194 14.56 -12.56 -1.02
C SER A 194 15.34 -13.39 -2.05
N VAL A 195 16.65 -13.54 -1.89
CA VAL A 195 17.50 -14.34 -2.79
C VAL A 195 17.17 -15.83 -2.70
N ILE A 196 16.92 -16.36 -1.50
CA ILE A 196 16.54 -17.76 -1.30
C ILE A 196 15.20 -18.02 -1.98
N THR A 197 14.19 -17.17 -1.74
CA THR A 197 12.87 -17.31 -2.36
C THR A 197 12.95 -17.24 -3.88
N TYR A 198 13.71 -16.29 -4.43
CA TYR A 198 13.95 -16.18 -5.87
C TYR A 198 14.45 -17.51 -6.46
N LYS A 199 15.44 -18.15 -5.82
CA LYS A 199 15.99 -19.45 -6.26
C LYS A 199 15.07 -20.66 -6.08
N ILE A 200 14.02 -20.55 -5.27
CA ILE A 200 13.06 -21.64 -5.05
C ILE A 200 11.90 -21.56 -6.06
N VAL A 201 11.58 -20.35 -6.51
CA VAL A 201 10.43 -20.05 -7.37
C VAL A 201 10.80 -20.03 -8.86
N ASP A 202 12.03 -19.62 -9.19
CA ASP A 202 12.65 -19.78 -10.53
C ASP A 202 13.39 -21.11 -10.68
#